data_AF-A0A7S4J3V1-F1
#
_entry.id   AF-A0A7S4J3V1-F1
#
_cell.length_a   1.000
_cell.length_b   1.000
_cell.length_c   1.000
_cell.angle_alpha   90.00
_cell.angle_beta   90.00
_cell.angle_gamma   90.00
#
_symmetry.space_group_name_H-M   'P 1'
#
loop_
_entity.id
_entity.type
_entity.pdbx_description
1 polymer ?
#
loop_
_entity_poly.entity_id
_entity_poly.type
_entity_poly.pdbx_seq_one_letter_code
_entity_poly.pdbx_strand_id
1 'polypeptide(L)'
;AVALVLSMSFFHIDQRLPKKKGQKPKDRAREIEGALDWMRNKGVKPSGDEPVSSFEKLGSVPISRRTPEERKGDVDGVMNWMRNGKSESEDPTGDFTRIDQMLPKKKGQ
;
A
#
# COMPACT_ATOMS: atom_id res chain seq x y z
N ALA A 1 -0.65 7.92 -14.46
CA ALA A 1 -1.94 8.02 -13.74
C ALA A 1 -3.13 7.54 -14.58
N VAL A 2 -3.41 8.13 -15.75
CA VAL A 2 -4.59 7.82 -16.58
C VAL A 2 -4.71 6.34 -17.01
N ALA A 3 -3.60 5.70 -17.41
CA ALA A 3 -3.61 4.28 -17.80
C ALA A 3 -3.93 3.32 -16.64
N LEU A 4 -3.53 3.66 -15.40
CA LEU A 4 -3.83 2.87 -14.21
C LEU A 4 -5.31 2.95 -13.85
N VAL A 5 -5.89 4.16 -13.91
CA VAL A 5 -7.33 4.38 -13.64
C VAL A 5 -8.20 3.63 -14.63
N LEU A 6 -7.82 3.64 -15.92
CA LEU A 6 -8.55 2.91 -16.97
C LEU A 6 -8.48 1.38 -16.77
N SER A 7 -7.30 0.86 -16.43
CA SER A 7 -7.09 -0.57 -16.14
C SER A 7 -7.91 -1.05 -14.93
N MET A 8 -7.94 -0.25 -13.86
CA MET A 8 -8.68 -0.57 -12.64
C MET A 8 -10.21 -0.53 -12.87
N SER A 9 -10.68 0.41 -13.69
CA SER A 9 -12.10 0.51 -14.08
C SER A 9 -12.54 -0.70 -14.92
N PHE A 10 -11.69 -1.15 -15.85
CA PHE A 10 -11.99 -2.30 -16.70
C PHE A 10 -12.16 -3.59 -15.89
N PHE A 11 -11.25 -3.85 -14.95
CA PHE A 11 -11.31 -5.04 -14.10
C PHE A 11 -12.55 -5.07 -13.19
N HIS A 12 -12.91 -3.91 -12.61
CA HIS A 12 -14.10 -3.83 -11.75
C HIS A 12 -15.39 -4.15 -12.52
N ILE A 13 -15.53 -3.64 -13.75
CA ILE A 13 -16.69 -3.90 -14.60
C ILE A 13 -16.73 -5.36 -15.04
N ASP A 14 -15.58 -5.94 -15.40
CA ASP A 14 -15.47 -7.37 -15.71
C ASP A 14 -15.95 -8.26 -14.55
N GLN A 15 -15.69 -7.89 -13.30
CA GLN A 15 -16.18 -8.67 -12.15
C GLN A 15 -17.69 -8.59 -11.93
N ARG A 16 -18.33 -7.48 -12.33
CA ARG A 16 -19.77 -7.22 -12.12
C ARG A 16 -20.65 -7.79 -13.23
N LEU A 17 -20.10 -8.00 -14.43
CA LEU A 17 -20.85 -8.53 -15.57
C LEU A 17 -20.99 -10.05 -15.48
N PRO A 18 -22.19 -10.61 -15.74
CA PRO A 18 -22.40 -12.06 -15.75
C PRO A 18 -21.50 -12.73 -16.80
N LYS A 19 -20.90 -13.86 -16.42
CA LYS A 19 -20.01 -14.64 -17.30
C LYS A 19 -20.81 -15.67 -18.06
N LYS A 20 -20.71 -15.66 -19.40
CA LYS A 20 -21.34 -16.66 -20.27
C LYS A 20 -20.33 -17.77 -20.58
N LYS A 21 -20.74 -19.04 -20.48
CA LYS A 21 -19.86 -20.19 -20.78
C LYS A 21 -19.52 -20.18 -22.28
N GLY A 22 -18.22 -20.18 -22.62
CA GLY A 22 -17.74 -20.15 -24.01
C GLY A 22 -17.68 -18.77 -24.67
N GLN A 23 -17.79 -17.67 -23.90
CA GLN A 23 -17.64 -16.32 -24.43
C GLN A 23 -16.24 -16.07 -24.99
N LYS A 24 -16.14 -15.54 -26.21
CA LYS A 24 -14.85 -15.18 -26.80
C LYS A 24 -14.27 -13.95 -26.09
N PRO A 25 -12.95 -13.86 -25.89
CA PRO A 25 -12.32 -12.70 -25.26
C PRO A 25 -12.66 -11.36 -25.93
N LYS A 26 -12.81 -11.35 -27.27
CA LYS A 26 -13.20 -10.16 -28.04
C LYS A 26 -14.63 -9.70 -27.75
N ASP A 27 -15.56 -10.65 -27.61
CA ASP A 27 -16.95 -10.35 -27.28
C ASP A 27 -17.06 -9.86 -25.84
N ARG A 28 -16.21 -10.39 -24.95
CA ARG A 28 -16.11 -9.91 -23.56
C ARG A 28 -15.60 -8.47 -23.49
N ALA A 29 -14.55 -8.14 -24.24
CA ALA A 29 -14.02 -6.78 -24.29
C ALA A 29 -15.08 -5.77 -24.75
N ARG A 30 -15.89 -6.11 -25.77
CA ARG A 30 -16.98 -5.25 -26.27
C ARG A 30 -18.08 -5.01 -25.24
N GLU A 31 -18.45 -6.04 -24.47
CA GLU A 31 -19.45 -5.88 -23.39
C GLU A 31 -18.94 -4.93 -22.30
N ILE A 32 -17.65 -5.00 -21.96
CA ILE A 32 -17.02 -4.10 -20.97
C ILE A 32 -16.89 -2.67 -21.53
N GLU A 33 -16.52 -2.52 -22.80
CA GLU A 33 -16.49 -1.21 -23.48
C GLU A 33 -17.88 -0.56 -23.51
N GLY A 34 -18.94 -1.31 -23.80
CA GLY A 34 -20.30 -0.80 -23.78
C GLY A 34 -20.76 -0.36 -22.39
N ALA A 35 -20.38 -1.11 -21.35
CA ALA A 35 -20.64 -0.71 -19.96
C ALA A 35 -19.85 0.54 -19.55
N LEU A 36 -18.59 0.66 -19.98
CA LEU A 36 -17.76 1.86 -19.76
C LEU A 36 -18.33 3.09 -20.48
N ASP A 37 -18.76 2.95 -21.73
CA ASP A 37 -19.37 4.03 -22.52
C ASP A 37 -20.69 4.49 -21.88
N TRP A 38 -21.51 3.54 -21.43
CA TRP A 38 -22.72 3.84 -20.68
C TRP A 38 -22.44 4.63 -19.39
N MET A 39 -21.42 4.24 -18.61
CA MET A 39 -21.03 4.96 -17.39
C MET A 39 -20.55 6.39 -17.67
N ARG A 40 -19.79 6.59 -18.75
CA ARG A 40 -19.31 7.92 -19.17
C ARG A 40 -20.47 8.81 -19.63
N ASN A 41 -21.42 8.26 -20.40
CA ASN A 41 -22.51 9.02 -20.99
C ASN A 41 -23.66 9.26 -20.02
N LYS A 42 -23.85 8.41 -19.00
CA LYS A 42 -24.86 8.58 -17.95
C LYS A 42 -24.39 9.40 -16.75
N GLY A 43 -23.17 9.95 -16.80
CA GLY A 43 -22.67 10.81 -15.74
C GLY A 43 -22.53 10.09 -14.40
N VAL A 44 -22.17 8.80 -14.43
CA VAL A 44 -21.78 8.08 -13.21
C VAL A 44 -20.44 8.67 -12.80
N LYS A 45 -20.48 9.74 -11.99
CA LYS A 45 -19.31 10.21 -11.30
C LYS A 45 -18.79 9.00 -10.51
N PRO A 46 -17.50 8.61 -10.62
CA PRO A 46 -16.95 7.66 -9.68
C PRO A 46 -17.29 8.25 -8.31
N SER A 47 -18.06 7.50 -7.49
CA SER A 47 -18.52 7.93 -6.19
C SER A 47 -17.35 8.62 -5.48
N GLY A 48 -17.40 9.95 -5.48
CA GLY A 48 -16.37 10.83 -4.92
C GLY A 48 -16.61 11.05 -3.44
N ASP A 49 -17.39 10.16 -2.83
CA ASP A 49 -17.95 10.31 -1.49
C ASP A 49 -17.46 9.22 -0.53
N GLU A 50 -16.41 8.46 -0.88
CA GLU A 50 -15.48 8.14 0.19
C GLU A 50 -14.61 9.37 0.37
N PRO A 51 -14.61 10.01 1.56
CA PRO A 51 -13.53 10.91 1.88
C PRO A 51 -12.27 10.07 1.80
N VAL A 52 -11.55 10.15 0.67
CA VAL A 52 -10.13 9.83 0.64
C VAL A 52 -9.59 10.62 1.82
N SER A 53 -9.20 9.91 2.87
CA SER A 53 -8.74 10.51 4.11
C SER A 53 -7.80 11.62 3.69
N SER A 54 -8.21 12.87 3.95
CA SER A 54 -7.46 14.05 3.54
C SER A 54 -6.02 13.75 3.89
N PHE A 55 -5.14 13.78 2.88
CA PHE A 55 -3.73 13.51 3.11
C PHE A 55 -3.30 14.44 4.24
N GLU A 56 -3.18 13.89 5.44
CA GLU A 56 -2.76 14.64 6.61
C GLU A 56 -1.32 14.97 6.31
N LYS A 57 -1.12 16.20 5.82
CA LYS A 57 0.19 16.75 5.57
C LYS A 57 0.80 16.89 6.96
N LEU A 58 1.47 15.82 7.41
CA LEU A 58 2.19 15.78 8.66
C LEU A 58 2.95 17.10 8.75
N GLY A 59 2.64 17.89 9.78
CA GLY A 59 3.29 19.17 10.01
C GLY A 59 4.79 18.94 9.86
N SER A 60 5.44 19.73 9.02
CA SER A 60 6.85 19.55 8.74
C SER A 60 7.58 19.58 10.08
N VAL A 61 8.02 18.41 10.54
CA VAL A 61 8.84 18.33 11.73
C VAL A 61 10.08 19.15 11.39
N PRO A 62 10.39 20.21 12.14
CA PRO A 62 11.62 20.96 11.90
C PRO A 62 12.75 19.94 11.97
N ILE A 63 13.36 19.65 10.83
CA ILE A 63 14.49 18.74 10.77
C ILE A 63 15.60 19.50 11.46
N SER A 64 15.78 19.24 12.76
CA SER A 64 16.90 19.81 13.49
C SER A 64 18.14 19.32 12.75
N ARG A 65 18.93 20.26 12.23
CA ARG A 65 20.10 19.98 11.40
C ARG A 65 21.15 19.34 12.32
N ARG A 66 21.11 18.02 12.46
CA ARG A 66 22.13 17.27 13.20
C ARG A 66 23.51 17.59 12.64
N THR A 67 24.50 17.76 13.50
CA THR A 67 25.88 17.92 13.07
C THR A 67 26.38 16.64 12.38
N PRO A 68 27.43 16.72 11.55
CA PRO A 68 28.05 15.53 10.95
C PRO A 68 28.44 14.48 12.01
N GLU A 69 28.87 14.91 13.19
CA GLU A 69 29.29 14.05 14.30
C GLU A 69 28.10 13.30 14.92
N GLU A 70 26.97 14.00 15.14
CA GLU A 70 25.74 13.39 15.63
C GLU A 70 25.22 12.33 14.67
N ARG A 71 25.19 12.65 13.36
CA ARG A 71 24.75 11.69 12.33
C ARG A 71 25.62 10.44 12.28
N LYS A 72 26.93 10.59 12.49
CA LYS A 72 27.84 9.46 12.56
C LYS A 72 27.50 8.58 13.78
N GLY A 73 27.26 9.19 14.93
CA GLY A 73 26.82 8.49 16.14
C GLY A 73 25.50 7.73 15.94
N ASP A 74 24.54 8.32 15.24
CA ASP A 74 23.27 7.67 14.91
C ASP A 74 23.48 6.42 14.03
N VAL A 75 24.31 6.55 12.99
CA VAL A 75 24.63 5.44 12.09
C VAL A 75 25.35 4.33 12.83
N ASP A 76 26.35 4.68 13.65
CA ASP A 76 27.09 3.71 14.46
C ASP A 76 26.17 3.03 15.48
N GLY A 77 25.23 3.76 16.09
CA GLY A 77 24.23 3.24 17.00
C GLY A 77 23.28 2.24 16.34
N VAL A 78 22.72 2.58 15.17
CA VAL A 78 21.86 1.68 14.39
C VAL A 78 22.63 0.43 13.95
N MET A 79 23.89 0.60 13.53
CA MET A 79 24.75 -0.50 13.10
C MET A 79 25.14 -1.42 14.26
N ASN A 80 25.39 -0.86 15.44
CA ASN A 80 25.64 -1.61 16.66
C ASN A 80 24.39 -2.39 17.10
N TRP A 81 23.22 -1.77 17.01
CA TRP A 81 21.92 -2.39 17.32
C TRP A 81 21.58 -3.55 16.39
N MET A 82 21.81 -3.40 15.07
CA MET A 82 21.61 -4.50 14.11
C MET A 82 22.55 -5.68 14.35
N ARG A 83 23.78 -5.42 14.84
CA ARG A 83 24.79 -6.47 15.06
C ARG A 83 24.62 -7.21 16.38
N ASN A 84 24.28 -6.50 17.45
CA ASN A 84 24.20 -7.08 18.81
C ASN A 84 22.77 -7.43 19.23
N GLY A 85 21.77 -7.07 18.42
CA GLY A 85 20.37 -7.30 18.73
C GLY A 85 19.85 -6.38 19.84
N LYS A 86 18.59 -6.61 20.23
CA LYS A 86 17.90 -5.83 21.25
C LYS A 86 18.32 -6.28 22.65
N SER A 87 18.57 -5.32 23.54
CA SER A 87 18.55 -5.59 24.98
C SER A 87 17.11 -5.60 25.48
N GLU A 88 16.79 -6.45 26.45
CA GLU A 88 15.44 -6.57 27.06
C GLU A 88 14.93 -5.23 27.64
N SER A 89 15.87 -4.33 27.99
CA SER A 89 15.60 -2.97 28.45
C SER A 89 14.97 -2.06 27.39
N GLU A 90 15.11 -2.35 26.09
CA GLU A 90 14.61 -1.51 25.00
C GLU A 90 13.19 -1.91 24.54
N ASP A 91 12.60 -2.94 25.15
CA ASP A 91 11.22 -3.37 24.92
C ASP A 91 10.47 -3.56 26.26
N PRO A 92 10.28 -2.50 27.08
CA PRO A 92 9.65 -2.62 28.40
C PRO A 92 8.19 -3.08 28.34
N THR A 93 7.55 -2.98 27.17
CA THR A 93 6.17 -3.43 26.94
C THR A 93 6.11 -4.86 26.36
N GLY A 94 7.23 -5.37 25.83
CA GLY A 94 7.31 -6.71 25.23
C GLY A 94 6.64 -6.83 23.87
N ASP A 95 6.22 -5.72 23.27
CA ASP A 95 5.46 -5.69 22.01
C ASP A 95 6.30 -6.21 20.84
N PHE A 96 7.57 -5.81 20.80
CA PHE A 96 8.46 -6.25 19.74
C PHE A 96 8.84 -7.73 19.88
N THR A 97 9.01 -8.20 21.12
CA THR A 97 9.25 -9.62 21.43
C THR A 97 8.07 -10.48 20.99
N ARG A 98 6.84 -10.01 21.24
CA ARG A 98 5.62 -10.69 20.80
C ARG A 98 5.50 -10.77 19.28
N ILE A 99 5.86 -9.70 18.57
CA ILE A 99 5.87 -9.68 17.09
C ILE A 99 6.91 -10.65 16.55
N ASP A 100 8.12 -10.69 17.13
CA ASP A 100 9.19 -11.60 16.71
C ASP A 100 8.77 -13.08 16.84
N GLN A 101 8.04 -13.42 17.90
CA GLN A 101 7.46 -14.77 18.10
C GLN A 101 6.37 -15.12 17.08
N MET A 102 5.70 -14.14 16.49
CA MET A 102 4.71 -14.36 15.43
C MET A 102 5.34 -14.49 14.04
N LEU A 103 6.63 -14.15 13.89
CA LEU A 103 7.32 -14.34 12.63
C LEU A 103 7.66 -15.82 12.44
N PRO A 104 7.35 -16.42 11.27
CA PRO A 104 7.72 -17.78 10.99
C PRO A 104 9.24 -17.90 10.98
N LYS A 105 9.79 -18.72 11.90
CA LYS A 105 11.23 -18.99 11.97
C LYS A 105 11.69 -19.60 10.65
N LYS A 106 12.55 -18.88 9.91
CA LYS A 106 13.21 -19.45 8.74
C LYS A 106 14.16 -20.55 9.21
N LYS A 107 14.07 -21.76 8.62
CA LYS A 107 15.04 -22.83 8.88
C LYS A 107 16.44 -22.35 8.49
N GLY A 108 17.38 -22.34 9.44
CA GLY A 108 18.80 -22.06 9.21
C GLY A 108 19.39 -20.86 9.96
N GLN A 109 18.68 -20.31 10.95
CA GLN A 109 19.25 -19.41 11.95
C GLN A 109 19.70 -20.20 13.19
#